data_AF-A0AAV2PKR7-F1
#
_entry.id   AF-A0AAV2PKR7-F1
#
_cell.length_a   1.000
_cell.length_b   1.000
_cell.length_c   1.000
_cell.angle_alpha   90.00
_cell.angle_beta   90.00
_cell.angle_gamma   90.00
#
_symmetry.space_group_name_H-M   'P 1'
#
loop_
_entity.id
_entity.type
_entity.pdbx_description
1 polymer ?
#
loop_
_entity_poly.entity_id
_entity_poly.type
_entity_poly.pdbx_seq_one_letter_code
_entity_poly.pdbx_strand_id
1 'polypeptide(L)'
;MHKLLRETVLLLVTAIICTCHSSRNEESIILQPVVDDGPEVALLIVPGAYINGEAYQDLGEAVQAASPLRLWVALVRPFAFDLPNPVEVVPDIDHALQTMRDMGMETEFIFIAGHSLGGVVLQSWVSSHTEETSGMVMLGSELQTPMNETQVPVMIMSGDLDGMARITEAWKYFKELEALIPENAERIFVNPIVVLEDVNHMHVASGEPTPTVKQYDIPSPMDF
;
A
#
# COMPACT_ATOMS: atom_id res chain seq x y z
N MET A 1 -26.40 34.95 34.32
CA MET A 1 -25.48 33.82 34.61
C MET A 1 -25.49 32.74 33.51
N HIS A 2 -26.64 32.30 33.01
CA HIS A 2 -26.71 31.22 32.00
C HIS A 2 -26.15 31.53 30.60
N LYS A 3 -26.16 32.79 30.16
CA LYS A 3 -25.67 33.18 28.82
C LYS A 3 -24.13 33.19 28.75
N LEU A 4 -23.49 33.71 29.81
CA LEU A 4 -22.04 33.74 29.96
C LEU A 4 -21.46 32.31 30.01
N LEU A 5 -22.10 31.40 30.74
CA LEU A 5 -21.68 30.00 30.83
C LEU A 5 -21.74 29.27 29.46
N ARG A 6 -22.75 29.57 28.63
CA ARG A 6 -22.88 29.00 27.29
C ARG A 6 -21.82 29.52 26.33
N GLU A 7 -21.51 30.81 26.37
CA GLU A 7 -20.49 31.42 25.52
C GLU A 7 -19.08 30.97 25.92
N THR A 8 -18.80 30.80 27.22
CA THR A 8 -17.52 30.27 27.71
C THR A 8 -17.34 28.79 27.37
N VAL A 9 -18.39 27.97 27.45
CA VAL A 9 -18.33 26.55 27.05
C VAL A 9 -18.14 26.41 25.53
N LEU A 10 -18.81 27.24 24.73
CA LEU A 10 -18.62 27.24 23.26
C LEU A 10 -17.20 27.67 22.87
N LEU A 11 -16.64 28.70 23.51
CA LEU A 11 -15.24 29.12 23.30
C LEU A 11 -14.23 28.05 23.74
N LEU A 12 -14.51 27.32 24.83
CA LEU A 12 -13.63 26.22 25.27
C LEU A 12 -13.67 25.03 24.31
N VAL A 13 -14.85 24.66 23.80
CA VAL A 13 -15.00 23.57 22.80
C VAL A 13 -14.32 23.95 21.48
N THR A 14 -14.45 25.19 21.03
CA THR A 14 -13.78 25.67 19.81
C THR A 14 -12.25 25.73 20.00
N ALA A 15 -11.77 26.15 21.18
CA ALA A 15 -10.34 26.20 21.49
C ALA A 15 -9.71 24.80 21.63
N ILE A 16 -10.43 23.83 22.20
CA ILE A 16 -9.97 22.43 22.31
C ILE A 16 -9.92 21.75 20.93
N ILE A 17 -10.85 22.09 20.01
CA ILE A 17 -10.80 21.60 18.62
C ILE A 17 -9.62 22.23 17.84
N CYS A 18 -9.22 23.47 18.17
CA CYS A 18 -8.08 24.13 17.51
C CYS A 18 -6.70 23.67 17.98
N THR A 19 -6.54 23.05 19.16
CA THR A 19 -5.20 22.75 19.73
C THR A 19 -4.73 21.30 19.60
N CYS A 20 -5.42 20.46 18.82
CA CYS A 20 -5.01 19.07 18.56
C CYS A 20 -4.76 18.78 17.07
N HIS A 21 -4.39 19.78 16.27
CA HIS A 21 -3.76 19.52 14.98
C HIS A 21 -2.31 19.11 15.24
N SER A 22 -2.13 17.85 15.63
CA SER A 22 -0.87 17.16 15.34
C SER A 22 -0.68 17.28 13.84
N SER A 23 0.45 17.83 13.39
CA SER A 23 0.80 18.00 11.99
C SER A 23 1.05 16.64 11.33
N ARG A 24 0.03 15.79 11.25
CA ARG A 24 0.05 14.67 10.33
C ARG A 24 0.00 15.26 8.94
N ASN A 25 0.87 14.77 8.06
CA ASN A 25 0.74 15.06 6.64
C ASN A 25 -0.62 14.49 6.21
N GLU A 26 -1.61 15.36 6.08
CA GLU A 26 -2.90 15.01 5.52
C GLU A 26 -2.79 14.89 4.00
N GLU A 27 -1.68 14.49 3.42
CA GLU A 27 -1.55 14.29 1.97
C GLU A 27 -0.64 13.10 1.70
N SER A 28 -0.80 12.50 0.53
CA SER A 28 0.10 11.42 0.10
C SER A 28 1.50 11.99 -0.04
N ILE A 29 2.51 11.21 0.34
CA ILE A 29 3.91 11.59 0.10
C ILE A 29 4.25 11.19 -1.32
N ILE A 30 4.69 12.15 -2.13
CA ILE A 30 5.08 11.91 -3.52
C ILE A 30 6.60 11.93 -3.65
N LEU A 31 7.19 10.80 -4.04
CA LEU A 31 8.59 10.69 -4.42
C LEU A 31 8.70 10.85 -5.94
N GLN A 32 9.39 11.91 -6.36
CA GLN A 32 9.65 12.17 -7.78
C GLN A 32 10.70 11.18 -8.32
N PRO A 33 10.71 10.89 -9.64
CA PRO A 33 11.70 10.04 -10.25
C PRO A 33 13.14 10.49 -9.96
N VAL A 34 14.01 9.53 -9.63
CA VAL A 34 15.45 9.76 -9.44
C VAL A 34 16.27 9.50 -10.70
N VAL A 35 15.64 8.92 -11.73
CA VAL A 35 16.19 8.72 -13.06
C VAL A 35 15.56 9.76 -13.99
N ASP A 36 16.39 10.43 -14.78
CA ASP A 36 15.95 11.52 -15.68
C ASP A 36 15.34 11.01 -16.99
N ASP A 37 15.81 9.87 -17.50
CA ASP A 37 15.47 9.32 -18.82
C ASP A 37 14.84 7.93 -18.73
N GLY A 38 13.98 7.59 -19.69
CA GLY A 38 13.36 6.25 -19.81
C GLY A 38 11.83 6.26 -19.72
N PRO A 39 11.18 5.08 -19.78
CA PRO A 39 9.75 4.98 -19.61
C PRO A 39 9.33 5.50 -18.23
N GLU A 40 8.28 6.31 -18.22
CA GLU A 40 7.69 6.83 -16.98
C GLU A 40 6.64 5.86 -16.46
N VAL A 41 6.65 5.60 -15.15
CA VAL A 41 5.76 4.64 -14.48
C VAL A 41 5.36 5.21 -13.13
N ALA A 42 4.13 4.93 -12.69
CA ALA A 42 3.64 5.26 -11.36
C ALA A 42 3.54 4.00 -10.49
N LEU A 43 3.96 4.11 -9.23
CA LEU A 43 3.72 3.11 -8.19
C LEU A 43 3.03 3.78 -7.00
N LEU A 44 1.84 3.31 -6.66
CA LEU A 44 1.14 3.74 -5.44
C LEU A 44 1.28 2.67 -4.37
N ILE A 45 1.59 3.04 -3.14
CA ILE A 45 1.71 2.12 -2.00
C ILE A 45 0.62 2.46 -0.99
N VAL A 46 -0.34 1.55 -0.83
CA VAL A 46 -1.42 1.66 0.16
C VAL A 46 -0.97 0.99 1.46
N PRO A 47 -0.89 1.74 2.58
CA PRO A 47 -0.36 1.22 3.83
C PRO A 47 -1.27 0.15 4.45
N GLY A 48 -0.70 -0.67 5.33
CA GLY A 48 -1.42 -1.62 6.19
C GLY A 48 -2.09 -0.98 7.40
N ALA A 49 -2.82 -1.80 8.17
CA ALA A 49 -3.55 -1.33 9.35
C ALA A 49 -2.60 -0.83 10.44
N TYR A 50 -2.89 0.36 10.96
CA TYR A 50 -2.16 1.06 12.01
C TYR A 50 -0.72 1.45 11.63
N ILE A 51 -0.45 1.60 10.33
CA ILE A 51 0.85 2.02 9.80
C ILE A 51 0.61 3.24 8.90
N ASN A 52 1.41 4.29 9.09
CA ASN A 52 1.33 5.50 8.27
C ASN A 52 1.98 5.27 6.90
N GLY A 53 1.50 5.93 5.84
CA GLY A 53 2.14 5.92 4.52
C GLY A 53 3.62 6.32 4.55
N GLU A 54 4.02 7.25 5.43
CA GLU A 54 5.43 7.66 5.62
C GLU A 54 6.36 6.49 5.97
N ALA A 55 5.85 5.45 6.65
CA ALA A 55 6.65 4.28 6.99
C ALA A 55 7.13 3.49 5.75
N TYR A 56 6.54 3.73 4.57
CA TYR A 56 6.91 3.05 3.33
C TYR A 56 7.90 3.86 2.50
N GLN A 57 8.41 4.98 3.01
CA GLN A 57 9.32 5.83 2.27
C GLN A 57 10.63 5.10 1.90
N ASP A 58 11.24 4.39 2.85
CA ASP A 58 12.47 3.63 2.58
C ASP A 58 12.24 2.56 1.51
N LEU A 59 11.07 1.90 1.51
CA LEU A 59 10.70 0.95 0.47
C LEU A 59 10.55 1.65 -0.89
N GLY A 60 9.82 2.77 -0.93
CA GLY A 60 9.63 3.55 -2.16
C GLY A 60 10.96 4.02 -2.76
N GLU A 61 11.85 4.57 -1.95
CA GLU A 61 13.18 5.01 -2.35
C GLU A 61 14.06 3.84 -2.80
N ALA A 62 14.03 2.70 -2.09
CA ALA A 62 14.77 1.50 -2.49
C ALA A 62 14.30 0.95 -3.83
N VAL A 63 12.99 0.93 -4.09
CA VAL A 63 12.42 0.51 -5.37
C VAL A 63 12.82 1.48 -6.48
N GLN A 64 12.80 2.80 -6.24
CA GLN A 64 13.29 3.79 -7.20
C GLN A 64 14.77 3.59 -7.52
N ALA A 65 15.62 3.40 -6.51
CA ALA A 65 17.06 3.20 -6.69
C ALA A 65 17.41 1.91 -7.44
N ALA A 66 16.59 0.86 -7.29
CA ALA A 66 16.77 -0.41 -8.00
C ALA A 66 16.19 -0.41 -9.42
N SER A 67 15.34 0.57 -9.76
CA SER A 67 14.63 0.63 -11.04
C SER A 67 15.37 1.49 -12.08
N PRO A 68 15.46 1.05 -13.34
CA PRO A 68 15.96 1.88 -14.44
C PRO A 68 14.89 2.83 -14.99
N LEU A 69 13.68 2.86 -14.42
CA LEU A 69 12.53 3.61 -14.92
C LEU A 69 12.47 5.01 -14.29
N ARG A 70 11.80 5.94 -14.98
CA ARG A 70 11.36 7.21 -14.38
C ARG A 70 10.16 6.92 -13.47
N LEU A 71 10.44 6.35 -12.31
CA LEU A 71 9.42 5.84 -11.40
C LEU A 71 8.94 6.93 -10.44
N TRP A 72 7.68 7.32 -10.57
CA TRP A 72 6.97 8.08 -9.56
C TRP A 72 6.45 7.14 -8.48
N VAL A 73 6.61 7.52 -7.20
CA VAL A 73 6.04 6.75 -6.09
C VAL A 73 5.12 7.63 -5.26
N ALA A 74 3.91 7.15 -4.99
CA ALA A 74 3.01 7.77 -4.03
C ALA A 74 2.82 6.87 -2.81
N LEU A 75 3.11 7.37 -1.62
CA LEU A 75 2.76 6.72 -0.36
C LEU A 75 1.38 7.25 0.04
N VAL A 76 0.35 6.43 -0.13
CA VAL A 76 -1.04 6.87 0.02
C VAL A 76 -1.29 7.25 1.49
N ARG A 77 -1.98 8.38 1.65
CA ARG A 77 -2.27 9.12 2.90
C ARG A 77 -2.39 8.29 4.18
N PRO A 78 -2.09 8.88 5.36
CA PRO A 78 -2.60 8.32 6.60
C PRO A 78 -4.13 8.37 6.60
N PHE A 79 -4.74 7.20 6.76
CA PHE A 79 -6.19 7.04 6.88
C PHE A 79 -6.71 7.42 8.27
N ALA A 80 -8.03 7.61 8.40
CA ALA A 80 -8.63 7.80 9.71
C ALA A 80 -8.27 6.63 10.64
N PHE A 81 -7.74 6.95 11.82
CA PHE A 81 -7.24 5.96 12.79
C PHE A 81 -6.13 5.04 12.24
N ASP A 82 -5.41 5.47 11.20
CA ASP A 82 -4.42 4.68 10.46
C ASP A 82 -5.00 3.37 9.92
N LEU A 83 -6.29 3.36 9.57
CA LEU A 83 -6.99 2.16 9.13
C LEU A 83 -7.50 2.33 7.69
N PRO A 84 -6.78 1.77 6.69
CA PRO A 84 -7.24 1.73 5.32
C PRO A 84 -8.65 1.16 5.22
N ASN A 85 -9.52 1.84 4.50
CA ASN A 85 -10.90 1.40 4.28
C ASN A 85 -11.36 1.79 2.87
N PRO A 86 -12.32 1.06 2.28
CA PRO A 86 -12.73 1.30 0.90
C PRO A 86 -13.27 2.71 0.61
N VAL A 87 -13.79 3.41 1.62
CA VAL A 87 -14.39 4.74 1.43
C VAL A 87 -13.32 5.81 1.26
N GLU A 88 -12.21 5.73 2.02
CA GLU A 88 -11.10 6.68 1.94
C GLU A 88 -10.08 6.28 0.86
N VAL A 89 -9.77 4.98 0.74
CA VAL A 89 -8.73 4.49 -0.17
C VAL A 89 -9.00 4.85 -1.63
N VAL A 90 -10.25 4.75 -2.08
CA VAL A 90 -10.61 5.06 -3.47
C VAL A 90 -10.29 6.51 -3.84
N PRO A 91 -10.88 7.54 -3.19
CA PRO A 91 -10.57 8.93 -3.51
C PRO A 91 -9.12 9.33 -3.18
N ASP A 92 -8.46 8.67 -2.22
CA ASP A 92 -7.06 8.98 -1.88
C ASP A 92 -6.07 8.47 -2.94
N ILE A 93 -6.33 7.32 -3.57
CA ILE A 93 -5.57 6.85 -4.74
C ILE A 93 -5.75 7.83 -5.91
N ASP A 94 -6.99 8.23 -6.20
CA ASP A 94 -7.29 9.17 -7.28
C ASP A 94 -6.60 10.52 -7.05
N HIS A 95 -6.64 11.02 -5.81
CA HIS A 95 -5.98 12.26 -5.44
C HIS A 95 -4.46 12.15 -5.58
N ALA A 96 -3.85 11.06 -5.11
CA ALA A 96 -2.40 10.85 -5.27
C ALA A 96 -1.97 10.82 -6.74
N LEU A 97 -2.73 10.15 -7.61
CA LEU A 97 -2.51 10.15 -9.06
C LEU A 97 -2.65 11.57 -9.64
N GLN A 98 -3.66 12.32 -9.22
CA GLN A 98 -3.84 13.70 -9.66
C GLN A 98 -2.69 14.60 -9.21
N THR A 99 -2.22 14.47 -7.97
CA THR A 99 -1.06 15.23 -7.47
C THR A 99 0.20 14.93 -8.30
N MET A 100 0.47 13.66 -8.61
CA MET A 100 1.60 13.30 -9.49
C MET A 100 1.46 13.92 -10.89
N ARG A 101 0.25 13.90 -11.47
CA ARG A 101 -0.04 14.54 -12.77
C ARG A 101 0.14 16.05 -12.72
N ASP A 102 -0.31 16.70 -11.66
CA ASP A 102 -0.13 18.15 -11.43
C ASP A 102 1.35 18.52 -11.27
N MET A 103 2.18 17.59 -10.79
CA MET A 103 3.64 17.71 -10.72
C MET A 103 4.35 17.40 -12.04
N GLY A 104 3.62 16.98 -13.09
CA GLY A 104 4.15 16.76 -14.44
C GLY A 104 4.30 15.29 -14.85
N MET A 105 3.71 14.33 -14.14
CA MET A 105 3.63 12.94 -14.59
C MET A 105 2.67 12.79 -15.78
N GLU A 106 3.09 12.12 -16.84
CA GLU A 106 2.36 11.92 -18.10
C GLU A 106 2.14 10.43 -18.47
N THR A 107 2.38 9.49 -17.54
CA THR A 107 2.27 8.05 -17.81
C THR A 107 0.86 7.46 -17.68
N GLU A 108 0.59 6.42 -18.48
CA GLU A 108 -0.55 5.50 -18.33
C GLU A 108 -0.16 4.19 -17.61
N PHE A 109 1.13 3.98 -17.34
CA PHE A 109 1.63 2.79 -16.66
C PHE A 109 1.50 2.93 -15.14
N ILE A 110 0.35 2.53 -14.61
CA ILE A 110 0.03 2.66 -13.18
C ILE A 110 0.09 1.29 -12.49
N PHE A 111 0.98 1.15 -11.54
CA PHE A 111 1.05 0.01 -10.63
C PHE A 111 0.60 0.42 -9.24
N ILE A 112 -0.06 -0.50 -8.54
CA ILE A 112 -0.52 -0.27 -7.18
C ILE A 112 -0.13 -1.43 -6.26
N ALA A 113 0.53 -1.12 -5.17
CA ALA A 113 0.92 -2.06 -4.14
C ALA A 113 0.10 -1.82 -2.87
N GLY A 114 -0.17 -2.88 -2.12
CA GLY A 114 -0.83 -2.76 -0.82
C GLY A 114 -0.25 -3.70 0.19
N HIS A 115 0.03 -3.17 1.37
CA HIS A 115 0.49 -3.96 2.51
C HIS A 115 -0.68 -4.41 3.38
N SER A 116 -0.76 -5.70 3.70
CA SER A 116 -1.72 -6.23 4.68
C SER A 116 -3.16 -5.78 4.36
N LEU A 117 -3.86 -5.12 5.29
CA LEU A 117 -5.19 -4.56 5.04
C LEU A 117 -5.23 -3.62 3.80
N GLY A 118 -4.16 -2.87 3.53
CA GLY A 118 -4.03 -2.01 2.35
C GLY A 118 -4.19 -2.77 1.04
N GLY A 119 -3.61 -3.96 0.95
CA GLY A 119 -3.76 -4.83 -0.22
C GLY A 119 -5.16 -5.42 -0.35
N VAL A 120 -5.84 -5.69 0.76
CA VAL A 120 -7.26 -6.12 0.74
C VAL A 120 -8.16 -5.00 0.20
N VAL A 121 -7.99 -3.77 0.70
CA VAL A 121 -8.89 -2.66 0.35
C VAL A 121 -8.61 -2.04 -1.00
N LEU A 122 -7.36 -2.01 -1.49
CA LEU A 122 -7.06 -1.42 -2.82
C LEU A 122 -7.75 -2.17 -3.96
N GLN A 123 -8.09 -3.45 -3.76
CA GLN A 123 -8.75 -4.26 -4.78
C GLN A 123 -10.11 -3.69 -5.17
N SER A 124 -10.80 -2.96 -4.28
CA SER A 124 -12.02 -2.25 -4.66
C SER A 124 -11.75 -1.14 -5.68
N TRP A 125 -10.65 -0.41 -5.52
CA TRP A 125 -10.24 0.61 -6.50
C TRP A 125 -9.81 -0.04 -7.82
N VAL A 126 -8.99 -1.09 -7.78
CA VAL A 126 -8.54 -1.81 -8.99
C VAL A 126 -9.74 -2.36 -9.77
N SER A 127 -10.75 -2.90 -9.09
CA SER A 127 -11.94 -3.46 -9.74
C SER A 127 -12.74 -2.43 -10.57
N SER A 128 -12.66 -1.14 -10.23
CA SER A 128 -13.30 -0.05 -10.99
C SER A 128 -12.36 0.64 -11.99
N HIS A 129 -11.07 0.29 -12.00
CA HIS A 129 -10.02 0.94 -12.80
C HIS A 129 -9.14 -0.08 -13.54
N THR A 130 -9.72 -1.21 -13.96
CA THR A 130 -8.94 -2.30 -14.57
C THR A 130 -8.26 -1.91 -15.88
N GLU A 131 -8.86 -0.99 -16.64
CA GLU A 131 -8.28 -0.47 -17.90
C GLU A 131 -7.12 0.52 -17.66
N GLU A 132 -7.08 1.13 -16.48
CA GLU A 132 -6.06 2.12 -16.08
C GLU A 132 -4.94 1.50 -15.24
N THR A 133 -5.12 0.27 -14.76
CA THR A 133 -4.18 -0.42 -13.87
C THR A 133 -3.29 -1.39 -14.65
N SER A 134 -1.99 -1.11 -14.72
CA SER A 134 -0.99 -1.97 -15.36
C SER A 134 -0.64 -3.22 -14.55
N GLY A 135 -0.84 -3.18 -13.23
CA GLY A 135 -0.69 -4.35 -12.37
C GLY A 135 -0.82 -3.99 -10.90
N MET A 136 -1.03 -5.01 -10.06
CA MET A 136 -1.07 -4.83 -8.61
C MET A 136 -0.08 -5.75 -7.87
N VAL A 137 0.39 -5.30 -6.71
CA VAL A 137 1.36 -6.01 -5.87
C VAL A 137 0.80 -6.19 -4.46
N MET A 138 0.69 -7.43 -4.03
CA MET A 138 0.19 -7.80 -2.71
C MET A 138 1.39 -8.01 -1.79
N LEU A 139 1.68 -7.04 -0.93
CA LEU A 139 2.78 -7.08 0.02
C LEU A 139 2.26 -7.66 1.34
N GLY A 140 2.61 -8.91 1.68
CA GLY A 140 2.09 -9.55 2.91
C GLY A 140 0.56 -9.44 3.03
N SER A 141 -0.15 -9.65 1.92
CA SER A 141 -1.60 -9.40 1.81
C SER A 141 -2.30 -10.52 1.05
N GLU A 142 -3.63 -10.51 1.11
CA GLU A 142 -4.50 -11.52 0.51
C GLU A 142 -5.24 -11.01 -0.73
N LEU A 143 -5.16 -11.77 -1.82
CA LEU A 143 -6.03 -11.63 -2.99
C LEU A 143 -7.45 -12.10 -2.64
N GLN A 144 -8.46 -11.26 -2.91
CA GLN A 144 -9.86 -11.50 -2.57
C GLN A 144 -10.63 -12.25 -3.67
N THR A 145 -10.04 -12.34 -4.86
CA THR A 145 -10.63 -12.97 -6.06
C THR A 145 -9.74 -14.14 -6.49
N PRO A 146 -10.29 -15.26 -6.98
CA PRO A 146 -9.48 -16.34 -7.55
C PRO A 146 -8.50 -15.82 -8.61
N MET A 147 -7.28 -16.38 -8.66
CA MET A 147 -6.23 -15.89 -9.55
C MET A 147 -6.62 -15.96 -11.04
N ASN A 148 -7.46 -16.90 -11.44
CA ASN A 148 -7.95 -17.00 -12.82
C ASN A 148 -9.00 -15.94 -13.20
N GLU A 149 -9.55 -15.22 -12.22
CA GLU A 149 -10.56 -14.18 -12.40
C GLU A 149 -9.97 -12.77 -12.29
N THR A 150 -8.67 -12.62 -11.96
CA THR A 150 -8.00 -11.31 -11.90
C THR A 150 -7.95 -10.66 -13.28
N GLN A 151 -8.39 -9.40 -13.38
CA GLN A 151 -8.44 -8.66 -14.64
C GLN A 151 -7.15 -7.89 -14.95
N VAL A 152 -6.25 -7.78 -13.98
CA VAL A 152 -4.94 -7.14 -14.10
C VAL A 152 -3.85 -8.13 -13.66
N PRO A 153 -2.59 -7.98 -14.11
CA PRO A 153 -1.46 -8.74 -13.55
C PRO A 153 -1.34 -8.53 -12.04
N VAL A 154 -0.99 -9.59 -11.31
CA VAL A 154 -0.94 -9.58 -9.84
C VAL A 154 0.34 -10.25 -9.36
N MET A 155 1.21 -9.50 -8.70
CA MET A 155 2.31 -10.10 -7.94
C MET A 155 1.88 -10.35 -6.51
N ILE A 156 2.12 -11.56 -6.00
CA ILE A 156 1.99 -11.87 -4.57
C ILE A 156 3.39 -11.93 -3.96
N MET A 157 3.64 -11.15 -2.92
CA MET A 157 4.89 -11.16 -2.15
C MET A 157 4.60 -11.52 -0.69
N SER A 158 5.26 -12.54 -0.17
CA SER A 158 5.09 -13.00 1.22
C SER A 158 6.44 -13.31 1.84
N GLY A 159 6.63 -12.91 3.09
CA GLY A 159 7.79 -13.32 3.88
C GLY A 159 7.60 -14.70 4.49
N ASP A 160 8.66 -15.50 4.57
CA ASP A 160 8.60 -16.81 5.23
C ASP A 160 8.46 -16.73 6.76
N LEU A 161 8.76 -15.56 7.35
CA LEU A 161 8.60 -15.25 8.78
C LEU A 161 7.34 -14.40 9.06
N ASP A 162 6.54 -14.07 8.04
CA ASP A 162 5.30 -13.31 8.19
C ASP A 162 4.27 -14.13 9.01
N GLY A 163 3.94 -13.63 10.19
CA GLY A 163 2.99 -14.28 11.11
C GLY A 163 1.53 -13.97 10.80
N MET A 164 1.30 -12.91 10.01
CA MET A 164 0.00 -12.34 9.66
C MET A 164 -0.50 -12.93 8.34
N ALA A 165 0.22 -12.67 7.25
CA ALA A 165 -0.01 -13.23 5.91
C ALA A 165 0.97 -14.39 5.65
N ARG A 166 0.77 -15.47 6.41
CA ARG A 166 1.67 -16.62 6.47
C ARG A 166 1.97 -17.21 5.10
N ILE A 167 3.16 -17.77 4.94
CA ILE A 167 3.58 -18.48 3.73
C ILE A 167 2.60 -19.60 3.28
N THR A 168 1.81 -20.16 4.21
CA THR A 168 0.76 -21.13 3.88
C THR A 168 -0.40 -20.53 3.06
N GLU A 169 -0.63 -19.22 3.17
CA GLU A 169 -1.54 -18.49 2.29
C GLU A 169 -0.93 -18.33 0.89
N ALA A 170 0.36 -17.96 0.80
CA ALA A 170 1.09 -17.92 -0.47
C ALA A 170 1.09 -19.29 -1.20
N TRP A 171 1.14 -20.39 -0.44
CA TRP A 171 1.00 -21.75 -0.99
C TRP A 171 -0.34 -21.96 -1.71
N LYS A 172 -1.45 -21.40 -1.22
CA LYS A 172 -2.75 -21.52 -1.90
C LYS A 172 -2.70 -20.88 -3.28
N TYR A 173 -2.17 -19.66 -3.36
CA TYR A 173 -1.97 -18.96 -4.63
C TYR A 173 -1.01 -19.73 -5.55
N PHE A 174 0.02 -20.39 -5.00
CA PHE A 174 0.93 -21.21 -5.80
C PHE A 174 0.21 -22.40 -6.43
N LYS A 175 -0.69 -23.05 -5.70
CA LYS A 175 -1.52 -24.14 -6.24
C LYS A 175 -2.48 -23.66 -7.32
N GLU A 176 -3.05 -22.46 -7.17
CA GLU A 176 -3.86 -21.83 -8.22
C GLU A 176 -3.01 -21.54 -9.47
N LEU A 177 -1.84 -20.94 -9.30
CA LEU A 177 -0.91 -20.66 -10.41
C LEU A 177 -0.49 -21.95 -11.13
N GLU A 178 -0.09 -22.99 -10.39
CA GLU A 178 0.33 -24.27 -10.95
C GLU A 178 -0.77 -24.92 -11.81
N ALA A 179 -2.04 -24.76 -11.43
CA ALA A 179 -3.17 -25.22 -12.22
C ALA A 179 -3.36 -24.41 -13.53
N LEU A 180 -2.92 -23.15 -13.58
CA LEU A 180 -3.12 -22.25 -14.72
C LEU A 180 -1.97 -22.28 -15.73
N ILE A 181 -0.77 -22.64 -15.30
CA ILE A 181 0.42 -22.72 -16.17
C ILE A 181 0.23 -23.66 -17.38
N PRO A 182 -0.38 -24.87 -17.25
CA PRO A 182 -0.61 -25.74 -18.41
C PRO A 182 -1.54 -25.14 -19.47
N GLU A 183 -2.44 -24.23 -19.07
CA GLU A 183 -3.36 -23.53 -19.98
C GLU A 183 -2.67 -22.34 -20.66
N ASN A 184 -1.82 -21.62 -19.92
CA ASN A 184 -1.00 -20.54 -20.43
C ASN A 184 0.30 -20.42 -19.62
N ALA A 185 1.43 -20.74 -20.24
CA ALA A 185 2.74 -20.68 -19.56
C ALA A 185 3.14 -19.25 -19.16
N GLU A 186 2.59 -18.21 -19.81
CA GLU A 186 2.86 -16.81 -19.47
C GLU A 186 2.27 -16.40 -18.12
N ARG A 187 1.40 -17.23 -17.52
CA ARG A 187 0.84 -16.99 -16.18
C ARG A 187 1.91 -16.83 -15.11
N ILE A 188 3.10 -17.41 -15.29
CA ILE A 188 4.24 -17.19 -14.38
C ILE A 188 4.70 -15.73 -14.34
N PHE A 189 4.51 -14.97 -15.43
CA PHE A 189 4.88 -13.56 -15.53
C PHE A 189 3.71 -12.63 -15.19
N VAL A 190 2.46 -13.10 -15.37
CA VAL A 190 1.24 -12.34 -15.05
C VAL A 190 0.89 -12.44 -13.56
N ASN A 191 1.12 -13.60 -12.94
CA ASN A 191 0.80 -13.86 -11.54
C ASN A 191 2.00 -14.37 -10.72
N PRO A 192 3.14 -13.66 -10.73
CA PRO A 192 4.32 -14.12 -10.00
C PRO A 192 4.05 -14.19 -8.50
N ILE A 193 4.53 -15.27 -7.87
CA ILE A 193 4.49 -15.46 -6.42
C ILE A 193 5.92 -15.49 -5.93
N VAL A 194 6.25 -14.53 -5.08
CA VAL A 194 7.60 -14.33 -4.54
C VAL A 194 7.55 -14.58 -3.04
N VAL A 195 8.34 -15.55 -2.59
CA VAL A 195 8.60 -15.75 -1.17
C VAL A 195 9.95 -15.15 -0.84
N LEU A 196 9.98 -14.30 0.18
CA LEU A 196 11.20 -13.65 0.66
C LEU A 196 11.69 -14.36 1.92
N GLU A 197 12.94 -14.83 1.88
CA GLU A 197 13.61 -15.48 3.00
C GLU A 197 13.95 -14.46 4.10
N ASP A 198 13.80 -14.89 5.35
CA ASP A 198 14.03 -14.11 6.56
C ASP A 198 13.15 -12.85 6.70
N VAL A 199 12.12 -12.68 5.85
CA VAL A 199 11.24 -11.51 5.88
C VAL A 199 10.02 -11.79 6.76
N ASN A 200 9.75 -10.90 7.71
CA ASN A 200 8.49 -10.87 8.47
C ASN A 200 7.52 -9.79 7.92
N HIS A 201 6.33 -9.67 8.52
CA HIS A 201 5.25 -8.81 8.01
C HIS A 201 5.65 -7.33 7.94
N MET A 202 6.47 -6.87 8.87
CA MET A 202 6.81 -5.45 8.96
C MET A 202 8.01 -5.02 8.11
N HIS A 203 8.81 -5.90 7.51
CA HIS A 203 9.99 -5.44 6.74
C HIS A 203 9.65 -4.61 5.49
N VAL A 204 8.38 -4.54 5.09
CA VAL A 204 7.92 -3.65 4.01
C VAL A 204 7.67 -2.21 4.49
N ALA A 205 7.74 -1.95 5.80
CA ALA A 205 7.51 -0.65 6.41
C ALA A 205 8.49 -0.39 7.57
N SER A 206 8.97 0.85 7.69
CA SER A 206 9.80 1.26 8.82
C SER A 206 8.98 1.49 10.10
N GLY A 207 9.69 1.67 11.20
CA GLY A 207 9.10 1.98 12.50
C GLY A 207 8.73 0.75 13.33
N GLU A 208 8.03 1.01 14.44
CA GLU A 208 7.72 -0.03 15.42
C GLU A 208 6.60 -0.95 14.93
N PRO A 209 6.81 -2.29 14.94
CA PRO A 209 5.75 -3.23 14.63
C PRO A 209 4.53 -3.06 15.55
N THR A 210 3.33 -3.20 14.97
CA THR A 210 2.07 -3.12 15.74
C THR A 210 1.99 -4.27 16.75
N PRO A 211 1.19 -4.16 17.84
CA PRO A 211 1.10 -5.21 18.85
C PRO A 211 0.74 -6.59 18.29
N THR A 212 -0.15 -6.62 17.31
CA THR A 212 -0.57 -7.86 16.62
C THR A 212 0.59 -8.46 15.84
N VAL A 213 1.35 -7.63 15.11
CA VAL A 213 2.55 -8.11 14.41
C VAL A 213 3.57 -8.67 15.39
N LYS A 214 3.90 -7.92 16.47
CA LYS A 214 4.84 -8.38 17.51
C LYS A 214 4.45 -9.72 18.13
N GLN A 215 3.14 -10.00 18.19
CA GLN A 215 2.62 -11.24 18.76
C GLN A 215 2.76 -12.44 17.82
N TYR A 216 2.56 -12.24 16.51
CA TYR A 216 2.42 -13.35 15.57
C TYR A 216 3.63 -13.56 14.66
N ASP A 217 4.40 -12.52 14.36
CA ASP A 217 5.58 -12.63 13.50
C ASP A 217 6.65 -13.50 14.13
N ILE A 218 7.33 -14.25 13.27
CA ILE A 218 8.53 -14.98 13.66
C ILE A 218 9.70 -13.98 13.66
N PRO A 219 10.54 -13.96 14.70
CA PRO A 219 11.70 -13.06 14.73
C PRO A 219 12.62 -13.28 13.53
N SER A 220 12.92 -12.20 12.83
CA SER A 220 13.86 -12.21 11.72
C SER A 220 15.31 -12.00 12.20
N PRO A 221 16.30 -12.62 11.54
CA PRO A 221 17.70 -12.26 11.71
C PRO A 221 18.10 -10.97 10.99
N MET A 222 17.24 -10.41 10.12
CA MET A 222 17.47 -9.14 9.46
C MET A 222 17.18 -7.98 10.42
N ASP A 223 17.96 -6.91 10.25
CA ASP A 223 17.76 -5.66 10.97
C ASP A 223 16.66 -4.83 10.28
N PHE A 224 15.96 -4.03 11.09
CA PHE A 224 15.06 -2.97 10.64
C PHE A 224 15.81 -1.65 10.47
#